data_AF-A0A9D2DKM0-F1
#
_entry.id   AF-A0A9D2DKM0-F1
#
_cell.length_a   1.000
_cell.length_b   1.000
_cell.length_c   1.000
_cell.angle_alpha   90.00
_cell.angle_beta   90.00
_cell.angle_gamma   90.00
#
_symmetry.space_group_name_H-M   'P 1'
#
loop_
_entity.id
_entity.type
_entity.pdbx_description
1 polymer ?
#
loop_
_entity_poly.entity_id
_entity_poly.type
_entity_poly.pdbx_seq_one_letter_code
_entity_poly.pdbx_strand_id
1 'polypeptide(L)'
;MFIFYSDKVYVREDIWAGEAFCPTCGARNRLYLATEVSDIKLLCFIPILRFIQKRLIVCDSCKTVTQVSRADYKARLATQRARLLAGQFPANELARERAKLAQTSTRRMVKLVASSILLLATLALALAMLAGLDLPSDGEIPAVMALVASAVAFALSLKHLLYAERVNAAIDRALGRA
;
A
#
# COMPACT_ATOMS: atom_id res chain seq x y z
N MET A 1 16.94 12.53 24.23
CA MET A 1 16.10 11.77 23.29
C MET A 1 15.60 12.72 22.21
N PHE A 2 16.29 12.80 21.08
CA PHE A 2 15.95 13.75 20.02
C PHE A 2 14.97 13.10 19.04
N ILE A 3 13.68 13.17 19.34
CA ILE A 3 12.63 12.88 18.37
C ILE A 3 12.45 14.17 17.56
N PHE A 4 12.98 14.20 16.34
CA PHE A 4 12.72 15.30 15.41
C PHE A 4 11.35 15.05 14.76
N TYR A 5 10.32 15.76 15.24
CA TYR A 5 9.03 15.83 14.57
C TYR A 5 9.19 16.69 13.31
N SER A 6 8.99 16.08 12.15
CA SER A 6 8.88 16.82 10.89
C SER A 6 7.53 16.47 10.28
N ASP A 7 6.48 17.22 10.64
CA ASP A 7 5.15 17.13 10.06
C ASP A 7 5.13 17.66 8.61
N LYS A 8 5.82 16.95 7.71
CA LYS A 8 5.74 17.26 6.28
C LYS A 8 4.47 16.63 5.74
N VAL A 9 3.47 17.47 5.52
CA VAL A 9 2.25 17.12 4.80
C VAL A 9 2.54 17.18 3.31
N TYR A 10 2.23 16.11 2.58
CA TYR A 10 2.36 16.08 1.13
C TYR A 10 1.16 15.38 0.49
N VAL A 11 0.86 15.76 -0.75
CA VAL A 11 -0.20 15.16 -1.56
C VAL A 11 0.40 14.00 -2.35
N ARG A 12 -0.09 12.80 -2.08
CA ARG A 12 0.31 11.59 -2.80
C ARG A 12 -0.74 11.27 -3.85
N GLU A 13 -0.37 11.37 -5.12
CA GLU A 13 -1.21 10.91 -6.23
C GLU A 13 -1.22 9.38 -6.32
N ASP A 14 -2.38 8.77 -6.09
CA ASP A 14 -2.54 7.33 -6.01
C ASP A 14 -2.86 6.71 -7.38
N ILE A 15 -4.05 6.97 -7.94
CA ILE A 15 -4.51 6.34 -9.20
C ILE A 15 -5.30 7.32 -10.06
N TRP A 16 -5.24 7.15 -11.38
CA TRP A 16 -6.09 7.86 -12.33
C TRP A 16 -7.58 7.58 -12.04
N ALA A 17 -8.37 8.64 -11.91
CA ALA A 17 -9.80 8.60 -11.60
C ALA A 17 -10.68 8.69 -12.85
N GLY A 18 -10.08 8.89 -14.03
CA GLY A 18 -10.78 9.13 -15.28
C GLY A 18 -10.70 10.58 -15.73
N GLU A 19 -11.24 10.84 -16.92
CA GLU A 19 -11.49 12.20 -17.39
C GLU A 19 -12.87 12.65 -16.93
N ALA A 20 -12.93 13.78 -16.25
CA ALA A 20 -14.19 14.43 -15.91
C ALA A 20 -14.03 15.94 -15.95
N PHE A 21 -15.16 16.63 -15.84
CA PHE A 21 -15.16 18.08 -15.76
C PHE A 21 -14.57 18.53 -14.43
N CYS A 22 -13.56 19.38 -14.47
CA CYS A 22 -13.02 20.00 -13.27
C CYS A 22 -13.89 21.21 -12.89
N PRO A 23 -14.44 21.26 -11.67
CA PRO A 23 -15.31 22.37 -11.24
C PRO A 23 -14.56 23.71 -11.15
N THR A 24 -13.23 23.67 -11.06
CA THR A 24 -12.41 24.88 -10.89
C THR A 24 -11.95 25.47 -12.21
N CYS A 25 -11.40 24.66 -13.11
CA CYS A 25 -10.91 25.16 -14.40
C CYS A 25 -11.95 25.07 -15.53
N GLY A 26 -13.13 24.52 -15.27
CA GLY A 26 -14.23 24.48 -16.25
C GLY A 26 -13.92 23.65 -17.50
N ALA A 27 -12.91 22.78 -17.44
CA ALA A 27 -12.46 21.97 -18.56
C ALA A 27 -12.54 20.49 -18.22
N ARG A 28 -12.81 19.67 -19.24
CA ARG A 28 -12.74 18.22 -19.14
C ARG A 28 -11.27 17.82 -19.07
N ASN A 29 -10.86 17.32 -17.92
CA ASN A 29 -9.47 17.05 -17.61
C ASN A 29 -9.29 15.70 -16.93
N ARG A 30 -8.05 15.22 -16.93
CA ARG A 30 -7.66 14.04 -16.15
C ARG A 30 -7.72 14.36 -14.67
N LEU A 31 -8.41 13.51 -13.94
CA LEU A 31 -8.51 13.58 -12.50
C LEU A 31 -7.74 12.41 -11.89
N TYR A 32 -7.08 12.66 -10.77
CA TYR A 32 -6.36 11.65 -10.00
C TYR A 32 -6.92 11.58 -8.59
N LEU A 33 -7.08 10.37 -8.08
CA LEU A 33 -7.30 10.16 -6.64
C LEU A 33 -5.99 10.42 -5.92
N ALA A 34 -6.01 11.27 -4.91
CA ALA A 34 -4.86 11.55 -4.08
C ALA A 34 -5.20 11.47 -2.60
N THR A 35 -4.18 11.32 -1.78
CA THR A 35 -4.29 11.37 -0.32
C THR A 35 -3.33 12.42 0.23
N GLU A 36 -3.83 13.25 1.14
CA GLU A 36 -2.99 14.10 1.97
C GLU A 36 -2.46 13.25 3.11
N VAL A 37 -1.15 13.07 3.16
CA VAL A 37 -0.48 12.21 4.12
C VAL A 37 0.47 13.04 4.96
N SER A 38 0.43 12.84 6.27
CA SER A 38 1.50 13.27 7.16
C SER A 38 2.38 12.07 7.48
N ASP A 39 3.69 12.23 7.24
CA ASP A 39 4.71 11.24 7.60
C ASP A 39 5.39 11.68 8.90
N ILE A 40 5.33 10.84 9.93
CA ILE A 40 6.22 10.98 11.09
C ILE A 40 7.51 10.24 10.76
N LYS A 41 8.63 10.96 10.74
CA LYS A 41 9.97 10.41 10.53
C LYS A 41 10.72 10.34 11.85
N LEU A 42 11.46 9.25 12.06
CA LEU A 42 12.50 9.19 13.08
C LEU A 42 13.88 9.32 12.41
N LEU A 43 14.95 9.41 13.22
CA LEU A 43 16.33 9.49 12.76
C LEU A 43 16.59 8.50 11.60
N CYS A 44 17.33 8.95 10.58
CA CYS A 44 17.61 8.27 9.30
C CYS A 44 16.50 8.30 8.23
N PHE A 45 15.55 9.24 8.28
CA PHE A 45 14.59 9.54 7.19
C PHE A 45 13.60 8.42 6.82
N ILE A 46 13.51 7.35 7.62
CA ILE A 46 12.59 6.24 7.37
C ILE A 46 11.19 6.63 7.91
N PRO A 47 10.13 6.67 7.06
CA PRO A 47 8.78 6.95 7.53
C PRO A 47 8.20 5.73 8.26
N ILE A 48 7.89 5.87 9.56
CA ILE A 48 7.38 4.77 10.40
C ILE A 48 5.85 4.78 10.43
N LEU A 49 5.25 5.95 10.62
CA LEU A 49 3.80 6.12 10.69
C LEU A 49 3.33 7.09 9.61
N ARG A 50 2.37 6.63 8.80
CA ARG A 50 1.70 7.42 7.77
C ARG A 50 0.25 7.62 8.16
N PHE A 51 -0.14 8.86 8.41
CA PHE A 51 -1.52 9.19 8.70
C PHE A 51 -2.16 9.83 7.47
N ILE A 52 -3.24 9.20 6.98
CA ILE A 52 -4.07 9.79 5.91
C ILE A 52 -4.95 10.83 6.57
N GLN A 53 -4.66 12.11 6.32
CA GLN A 53 -5.43 13.22 6.86
C GLN A 53 -6.67 13.48 5.99
N LYS A 54 -6.47 13.64 4.67
CA LYS A 54 -7.56 13.94 3.74
C LYS A 54 -7.49 13.07 2.50
N ARG A 55 -8.66 12.89 1.88
CA ARG A 55 -8.84 12.18 0.61
C ARG A 55 -9.24 13.21 -0.43
N LEU A 56 -8.55 13.17 -1.55
CA LEU A 56 -8.51 14.28 -2.48
C LEU A 56 -8.74 13.78 -3.92
N ILE A 57 -9.25 14.66 -4.76
CA ILE A 57 -9.21 14.55 -6.21
C ILE A 57 -8.36 15.70 -6.73
N VAL A 58 -7.37 15.38 -7.55
CA VAL A 58 -6.45 16.36 -8.13
C VAL A 58 -6.73 16.46 -9.62
N CYS A 59 -6.92 17.68 -10.11
CA CYS A 59 -6.98 17.95 -11.54
C CYS A 59 -5.58 18.04 -12.12
N ASP A 60 -5.29 17.34 -13.21
CA ASP A 60 -3.94 17.34 -13.79
C ASP A 60 -3.54 18.69 -14.40
N SER A 61 -4.52 19.41 -14.96
CA SER A 61 -4.29 20.66 -15.68
C SER A 61 -4.08 21.84 -14.72
N CYS A 62 -5.06 22.13 -13.86
CA CYS A 62 -5.01 23.28 -12.95
C CYS A 62 -4.44 22.96 -11.57
N LYS A 63 -4.07 21.70 -11.32
CA LYS A 63 -3.56 21.19 -10.03
C LYS A 63 -4.46 21.49 -8.82
N THR A 64 -5.72 21.86 -9.05
CA THR A 64 -6.68 22.08 -7.97
C THR A 64 -7.00 20.78 -7.28
N VAL A 65 -7.06 20.86 -5.95
CA VAL A 65 -7.28 19.73 -5.06
C VAL A 65 -8.66 19.89 -4.42
N THR A 66 -9.55 18.92 -4.64
CA THR A 66 -10.88 18.90 -4.02
C THR A 66 -10.97 17.77 -3.01
N GLN A 67 -11.44 18.07 -1.80
CA GLN A 67 -11.63 17.05 -0.77
C GLN A 67 -12.88 16.22 -1.07
N VAL A 68 -12.79 14.92 -0.86
CA VAL A 68 -13.90 13.98 -1.04
C VAL A 68 -14.14 13.15 0.22
N SER A 69 -15.38 12.68 0.37
CA SER A 69 -15.77 11.82 1.47
C SER A 69 -15.01 10.49 1.43
N ARG A 70 -14.92 9.82 2.58
CA ARG A 70 -14.32 8.47 2.66
C ARG A 70 -15.04 7.44 1.81
N ALA A 71 -16.37 7.51 1.78
CA ALA A 71 -17.22 6.56 1.06
C ALA A 71 -17.01 6.72 -0.45
N ASP A 72 -17.09 7.95 -0.95
CA ASP A 72 -16.93 8.24 -2.38
C ASP A 72 -15.54 7.89 -2.88
N TYR A 73 -14.51 8.22 -2.10
CA TYR A 73 -13.14 7.86 -2.44
C TYR A 73 -12.97 6.33 -2.54
N LYS A 74 -13.51 5.57 -1.58
CA LYS A 74 -13.45 4.10 -1.61
C LYS A 74 -14.20 3.52 -2.80
N ALA A 75 -15.40 4.03 -3.10
CA ALA A 75 -16.19 3.58 -4.24
C ALA A 75 -15.44 3.80 -5.56
N ARG A 76 -14.92 5.03 -5.77
CA ARG A 76 -14.11 5.36 -6.96
C ARG A 76 -12.85 4.50 -7.05
N LEU A 77 -12.15 4.31 -5.94
CA LEU A 77 -10.96 3.45 -5.89
C LEU A 77 -11.28 2.01 -6.29
N ALA A 78 -12.41 1.46 -5.81
CA ALA A 78 -12.85 0.11 -6.16
C ALA A 78 -13.16 -0.01 -7.65
N THR A 79 -13.90 0.95 -8.21
CA THR A 79 -14.19 1.01 -9.65
C THR A 79 -12.91 1.09 -10.49
N GLN A 80 -11.96 1.93 -10.10
CA GLN A 80 -10.70 2.08 -10.84
C GLN A 80 -9.83 0.83 -10.76
N ARG A 81 -9.78 0.15 -9.61
CA ARG A 81 -9.09 -1.15 -9.49
C ARG A 81 -9.72 -2.21 -10.38
N ALA A 82 -11.04 -2.26 -10.47
CA ALA A 82 -11.73 -3.19 -11.37
C ALA A 82 -11.39 -2.89 -12.84
N ARG A 83 -11.40 -1.62 -13.24
CA ARG A 83 -11.01 -1.18 -14.59
C ARG A 83 -9.54 -1.48 -14.93
N LEU A 84 -8.64 -1.30 -13.96
CA LEU A 84 -7.23 -1.63 -14.11
C LEU A 84 -7.03 -3.13 -14.34
N LEU A 85 -7.72 -3.97 -13.54
CA LEU A 85 -7.70 -5.43 -13.71
C LEU A 85 -8.33 -5.88 -15.03
N ALA A 86 -9.30 -5.12 -15.54
CA ALA A 86 -9.91 -5.34 -16.86
C ALA A 86 -9.09 -4.77 -18.03
N GLY A 87 -7.94 -4.12 -17.77
CA GLY A 87 -7.08 -3.56 -18.81
C GLY A 87 -7.66 -2.33 -19.54
N GLN A 88 -8.64 -1.65 -18.95
CA GLN A 88 -9.40 -0.55 -19.60
C GLN A 88 -8.73 0.82 -19.47
N PHE A 89 -7.45 0.88 -19.08
CA PHE A 89 -6.73 2.14 -18.92
C PHE A 89 -6.00 2.49 -20.23
N PRO A 90 -5.87 3.78 -20.56
CA PRO A 90 -5.05 4.20 -21.69
C PRO A 90 -3.57 3.88 -21.43
N ALA A 91 -2.81 3.59 -22.50
CA ALA A 91 -1.45 3.05 -22.43
C ALA A 91 -0.45 3.93 -21.64
N ASN A 92 -0.61 5.25 -21.73
CA ASN A 92 0.20 6.21 -20.99
C ASN A 92 -0.01 6.13 -19.46
N GLU A 93 -1.26 5.96 -19.01
CA GLU A 93 -1.56 5.79 -17.58
C GLU A 93 -1.16 4.39 -17.09
N LEU A 94 -1.29 3.36 -17.93
CA LEU A 94 -0.77 2.00 -17.63
C LEU A 94 0.74 2.01 -17.38
N ALA A 95 1.53 2.71 -18.20
CA ALA A 95 2.97 2.83 -18.01
C ALA A 95 3.32 3.52 -16.67
N ARG A 96 2.57 4.56 -16.31
CA ARG A 96 2.73 5.29 -15.05
C ARG A 96 2.41 4.42 -13.83
N GLU A 97 1.31 3.68 -13.89
CA GLU A 97 0.91 2.74 -12.83
C GLU A 97 1.95 1.62 -12.70
N ARG A 98 2.49 1.10 -13.80
CA ARG A 98 3.58 0.11 -13.78
C ARG A 98 4.82 0.65 -13.05
N ALA A 99 5.21 1.89 -13.31
CA ALA A 99 6.35 2.52 -12.64
C ALA A 99 6.12 2.60 -11.11
N LYS A 100 4.92 3.00 -10.69
CA LYS A 100 4.54 3.02 -9.26
C LYS A 100 4.50 1.61 -8.65
N LEU A 101 4.00 0.62 -9.38
CA LEU A 101 3.94 -0.78 -8.95
C LEU A 101 5.31 -1.39 -8.81
N ALA A 102 6.24 -1.16 -9.75
CA ALA A 102 7.61 -1.64 -9.68
C ALA A 102 8.37 -1.11 -8.45
N GLN A 103 8.17 0.16 -8.10
CA GLN A 103 8.79 0.74 -6.91
C GLN A 103 8.17 0.21 -5.60
N THR A 104 6.89 -0.18 -5.64
CA THR A 104 6.20 -0.74 -4.46
C THR A 104 6.35 -2.25 -4.34
N SER A 105 6.60 -2.99 -5.42
CA SER A 105 6.81 -4.44 -5.41
C SER A 105 8.09 -4.81 -4.66
N THR A 106 9.20 -4.09 -4.87
CA THR A 106 10.45 -4.27 -4.13
C THR A 106 10.25 -4.10 -2.62
N ARG A 107 9.57 -3.03 -2.20
CA ARG A 107 9.24 -2.80 -0.77
C ARG A 107 8.33 -3.89 -0.20
N ARG A 108 7.37 -4.41 -0.99
CA ARG A 108 6.46 -5.49 -0.56
C ARG A 108 7.18 -6.82 -0.45
N MET A 109 8.08 -7.13 -1.38
CA MET A 109 8.93 -8.31 -1.34
C MET A 109 9.82 -8.30 -0.10
N VAL A 110 10.46 -7.17 0.22
CA VAL A 110 11.23 -7.01 1.47
C VAL A 110 10.37 -7.26 2.71
N LYS A 111 9.13 -6.73 2.75
CA LYS A 111 8.20 -7.00 3.86
C LYS A 111 7.82 -8.47 3.97
N LEU A 112 7.59 -9.13 2.83
CA LEU A 112 7.27 -10.56 2.82
C LEU A 112 8.43 -11.37 3.39
N VAL A 113 9.66 -11.10 2.93
CA VAL A 113 10.88 -11.75 3.41
C VAL A 113 11.06 -11.52 4.92
N ALA A 114 10.87 -10.28 5.39
CA ALA A 114 10.94 -9.99 6.82
C ALA A 114 9.85 -10.74 7.62
N SER A 115 8.61 -10.79 7.11
CA SER A 115 7.51 -11.52 7.76
C SER A 115 7.70 -13.04 7.76
N SER A 116 8.31 -13.60 6.72
CA SER A 116 8.63 -15.04 6.66
C SER A 116 9.75 -15.41 7.61
N ILE A 117 10.78 -14.56 7.73
CA ILE A 117 11.86 -14.76 8.72
C ILE A 117 11.28 -14.72 10.14
N LEU A 118 10.42 -13.75 10.44
CA LEU A 118 9.76 -13.64 11.73
C LEU A 118 8.87 -14.87 12.04
N LEU A 119 8.10 -15.34 11.05
CA LEU A 119 7.28 -16.54 11.18
C LEU A 119 8.14 -17.79 11.44
N LEU A 120 9.25 -17.96 10.72
CA LEU A 120 10.17 -19.07 10.92
C LEU A 120 10.82 -19.03 12.31
N ALA A 121 11.25 -17.85 12.76
CA ALA A 121 11.84 -17.68 14.09
C ALA A 121 10.84 -17.97 15.22
N THR A 122 9.60 -17.48 15.09
CA THR A 122 8.53 -17.75 16.07
C THR A 122 8.09 -19.21 16.07
N LEU A 123 8.03 -19.84 14.90
CA LEU A 123 7.73 -21.28 14.78
C LEU A 123 8.85 -22.13 15.39
N ALA A 124 10.12 -21.81 15.12
CA ALA A 124 11.25 -22.50 15.71
C ALA A 124 11.26 -22.40 17.24
N LEU A 125 10.92 -21.23 17.79
CA LEU A 125 10.79 -21.02 19.23
C LEU A 125 9.63 -21.85 19.82
N ALA A 126 8.48 -21.89 19.15
CA ALA A 126 7.34 -22.70 19.59
C ALA A 126 7.63 -24.22 19.54
N LEU A 127 8.35 -24.68 18.51
CA LEU A 127 8.79 -26.08 18.42
C LEU A 127 9.82 -26.43 19.50
N ALA A 128 10.73 -25.50 19.83
CA ALA A 128 11.66 -25.68 20.94
C ALA A 128 10.92 -25.80 22.30
N MET A 129 9.85 -25.02 22.52
CA MET A 129 8.99 -25.15 23.70
C MET A 129 8.30 -26.53 23.76
N LEU A 130 7.73 -27.00 22.66
CA LEU A 130 7.10 -28.33 22.57
C LEU A 130 8.10 -29.48 22.75
N ALA A 131 9.37 -29.26 22.41
CA ALA A 131 10.45 -30.22 22.58
C ALA A 131 11.05 -30.23 24.00
N GLY A 132 10.50 -29.45 24.95
CA GLY A 132 10.89 -29.49 26.36
C GLY A 132 12.13 -28.66 26.71
N LEU A 133 12.49 -27.65 25.91
CA LEU A 133 13.45 -26.63 26.33
C LEU A 133 12.78 -25.68 27.34
N ASP A 134 13.14 -25.83 28.61
CA ASP A 134 12.66 -24.98 29.72
C ASP A 134 12.86 -23.48 29.41
N LEU A 135 11.74 -22.79 29.20
CA LEU A 135 11.63 -21.33 29.27
C LEU A 135 10.68 -21.00 30.42
N PRO A 136 10.85 -19.84 31.08
CA PRO A 136 10.13 -19.51 32.31
C PRO A 136 8.60 -19.62 32.13
N SER A 137 7.93 -20.14 33.16
CA SER A 137 6.55 -20.65 33.18
C SER A 137 5.42 -19.69 32.73
N ASP A 138 5.75 -18.43 32.46
CA ASP A 138 4.80 -17.40 32.00
C ASP A 138 4.82 -17.19 30.47
N GLY A 139 5.65 -17.95 29.73
CA GLY A 139 6.01 -17.69 28.32
C GLY A 139 5.14 -18.33 27.22
N GLU A 140 4.27 -19.29 27.56
CA GLU A 140 3.51 -20.07 26.56
C GLU A 140 2.46 -19.24 25.81
N ILE A 141 1.65 -18.46 26.53
CA ILE A 141 0.60 -17.62 25.93
C ILE A 141 1.21 -16.51 25.03
N PRO A 142 2.28 -15.78 25.45
CA PRO A 142 2.98 -14.84 24.58
C PRO A 142 3.54 -15.46 23.29
N ALA A 143 4.07 -16.69 23.35
CA ALA A 143 4.66 -17.36 22.19
C ALA A 143 3.60 -17.76 21.15
N VAL A 144 2.46 -18.31 21.60
CA VAL A 144 1.33 -18.62 20.71
C VAL A 144 0.78 -17.35 20.06
N MET A 145 0.64 -16.27 20.82
CA MET A 145 0.19 -14.97 20.28
C MET A 145 1.18 -14.40 19.27
N ALA A 146 2.50 -14.52 19.51
CA ALA A 146 3.54 -14.10 18.58
C ALA A 146 3.52 -14.92 17.28
N LEU A 147 3.27 -16.23 17.36
CA LEU A 147 3.11 -17.10 16.20
C LEU A 147 1.89 -16.70 15.35
N VAL A 148 0.73 -16.52 16.00
CA VAL A 148 -0.51 -16.09 15.31
C VAL A 148 -0.32 -14.72 14.65
N ALA A 149 0.27 -13.76 15.36
CA ALA A 149 0.55 -12.43 14.81
C ALA A 149 1.50 -12.50 13.60
N SER A 150 2.54 -13.33 13.68
CA SER A 150 3.50 -13.53 12.58
C SER A 150 2.86 -14.22 11.37
N ALA A 151 1.98 -15.20 11.60
CA ALA A 151 1.25 -15.90 10.54
C ALA A 151 0.27 -14.96 9.82
N VAL A 152 -0.45 -14.12 10.57
CA VAL A 152 -1.33 -13.09 10.01
C VAL A 152 -0.53 -12.06 9.21
N ALA A 153 0.60 -11.60 9.73
CA ALA A 153 1.47 -10.64 9.03
C ALA A 153 2.02 -11.22 7.72
N PHE A 154 2.41 -12.50 7.72
CA PHE A 154 2.84 -13.22 6.52
C PHE A 154 1.70 -13.37 5.51
N ALA A 155 0.52 -13.83 5.94
CA ALA A 155 -0.64 -14.01 5.06
C ALA A 155 -1.08 -12.70 4.39
N LEU A 156 -1.07 -11.58 5.14
CA LEU A 156 -1.36 -10.25 4.59
C LEU A 156 -0.29 -9.80 3.59
N SER A 157 0.99 -10.00 3.92
CA SER A 157 2.11 -9.66 3.02
C SER A 157 2.05 -10.46 1.72
N LEU A 158 1.73 -11.76 1.81
CA LEU A 158 1.59 -12.65 0.67
C LEU A 158 0.40 -12.25 -0.21
N LYS A 159 -0.76 -11.98 0.40
CA LYS A 159 -1.95 -11.48 -0.31
C LYS A 159 -1.63 -10.19 -1.08
N HIS A 160 -0.86 -9.29 -0.50
CA HIS A 160 -0.45 -8.05 -1.15
C HIS A 160 0.53 -8.24 -2.30
N LEU A 161 1.42 -9.24 -2.21
CA LEU A 161 2.32 -9.62 -3.30
C LEU A 161 1.54 -10.22 -4.47
N LEU A 162 0.70 -11.23 -4.20
CA LEU A 162 -0.12 -11.89 -5.22
C LEU A 162 -1.06 -10.90 -5.93
N TYR A 163 -1.62 -9.94 -5.19
CA TYR A 163 -2.41 -8.87 -5.80
C TYR A 163 -1.57 -8.01 -6.76
N ALA A 164 -0.33 -7.68 -6.40
CA ALA A 164 0.57 -6.91 -7.25
C ALA A 164 0.91 -7.66 -8.54
N GLU A 165 1.20 -8.96 -8.43
CA GLU A 165 1.47 -9.83 -9.59
C GLU A 165 0.26 -9.92 -10.52
N ARG A 166 -0.95 -10.12 -9.98
CA ARG A 166 -2.18 -10.13 -10.79
C ARG A 166 -2.40 -8.82 -11.53
N VAL A 167 -2.14 -7.69 -10.87
CA VAL A 167 -2.25 -6.37 -11.50
C VAL A 167 -1.18 -6.20 -12.58
N ASN A 168 0.07 -6.59 -12.33
CA ASN A 168 1.12 -6.56 -13.35
C ASN A 168 0.76 -7.41 -14.56
N ALA A 169 0.27 -8.63 -14.36
CA ALA A 169 -0.17 -9.51 -15.44
C ALA A 169 -1.37 -8.93 -16.23
N ALA A 170 -2.28 -8.21 -15.57
CA ALA A 170 -3.38 -7.51 -16.25
C ALA A 170 -2.84 -6.34 -17.10
N ILE A 171 -1.85 -5.61 -16.60
CA ILE A 171 -1.17 -4.54 -17.34
C ILE A 171 -0.42 -5.12 -18.54
N ASP A 172 0.31 -6.23 -18.38
CA ASP A 172 1.03 -6.90 -19.47
C ASP A 172 0.08 -7.36 -20.59
N ARG A 173 -1.08 -7.94 -20.22
CA ARG A 173 -2.15 -8.30 -21.17
C ARG A 173 -2.71 -7.08 -21.89
N ALA A 174 -2.99 -5.99 -21.18
CA ALA A 174 -3.52 -4.76 -21.78
C ALA A 174 -2.52 -4.10 -22.75
N LEU A 175 -1.21 -4.30 -22.53
CA LEU A 175 -0.15 -3.80 -23.41
C LEU A 175 0.21 -4.74 -24.56
N GLY A 176 -0.46 -5.89 -24.68
CA GLY A 176 -0.17 -6.89 -25.72
C GLY A 176 1.20 -7.56 -25.59
N ARG A 177 1.74 -7.64 -24.36
CA ARG A 177 3.06 -8.21 -24.05
C ARG A 177 2.98 -9.57 -23.34
N ALA A 178 1.79 -10.18 -23.35
CA ALA A 178 1.52 -11.48 -22.71
C ALA A 178 1.89 -12.64 -23.62
#